data_AF-A0A830GKW6-F1
#
_entry.id   AF-A0A830GKW6-F1
#
_cell.length_a   1.000
_cell.length_b   1.000
_cell.length_c   1.000
_cell.angle_alpha   90.00
_cell.angle_beta   90.00
_cell.angle_gamma   90.00
#
_symmetry.space_group_name_H-M   'P 1'
#
loop_
_entity.id
_entity.type
_entity.pdbx_description
1 polymer ?
#
loop_
_entity_poly.entity_id
_entity_poly.type
_entity_poly.pdbx_seq_one_letter_code
_entity_poly.pdbx_strand_id
1 'polypeptide(L)'
;MGDRTRYRVDDSRPSVSYGPAGDGEEWVLAFTTTEGRVEVVLGEETMYELWTEVRNVPWPNATHHTEERSRLVRQVVHAANGADEDGLREALAALGVRDE
;
A
#
# COMPACT_ATOMS: atom_id res chain seq x y z
N MET A 1 -9.92 12.68 -27.22
CA MET A 1 -10.34 11.71 -26.18
C MET A 1 -9.47 10.49 -26.40
N GLY A 2 -8.44 10.29 -25.56
CA GLY A 2 -7.50 9.19 -25.75
C GLY A 2 -8.16 7.83 -25.57
N ASP A 3 -7.60 6.81 -26.20
CA ASP A 3 -8.03 5.42 -26.00
C ASP A 3 -7.85 5.02 -24.53
N ARG A 4 -8.78 4.26 -23.96
CA ARG A 4 -8.79 3.87 -22.54
C ARG A 4 -8.94 2.37 -22.42
N THR A 5 -7.85 1.70 -22.09
CA THR A 5 -7.88 0.29 -21.69
C THR A 5 -8.30 0.19 -20.22
N ARG A 6 -9.29 -0.66 -19.93
CA ARG A 6 -9.80 -0.89 -18.57
C ARG A 6 -9.52 -2.34 -18.17
N TYR A 7 -8.96 -2.50 -16.97
CA TYR A 7 -8.75 -3.79 -16.33
C TYR A 7 -9.59 -3.91 -15.06
N ARG A 8 -9.86 -5.15 -14.64
CA ARG A 8 -10.50 -5.45 -13.36
C ARG A 8 -9.52 -6.19 -12.46
N VAL A 9 -9.20 -5.59 -11.33
CA VAL A 9 -8.38 -6.22 -10.28
C VAL A 9 -9.23 -7.27 -9.58
N ASP A 10 -8.69 -8.48 -9.44
CA ASP A 10 -9.33 -9.56 -8.69
C ASP A 10 -9.08 -9.40 -7.19
N ASP A 11 -10.00 -9.81 -6.31
CA ASP A 11 -9.81 -9.67 -4.86
C ASP A 11 -9.00 -10.81 -4.21
N SER A 12 -8.49 -11.77 -5.00
CA SER A 12 -7.54 -12.79 -4.51
C SER A 12 -6.19 -12.14 -4.15
N ARG A 13 -5.75 -12.35 -2.92
CA ARG A 13 -4.63 -11.61 -2.32
C ARG A 13 -3.26 -12.19 -2.71
N PRO A 14 -2.22 -11.35 -2.89
CA PRO A 14 -2.26 -9.89 -2.99
C PRO A 14 -2.62 -9.42 -4.41
N SER A 15 -3.59 -8.51 -4.51
CA SER A 15 -4.13 -8.02 -5.79
C SER A 15 -3.55 -6.68 -6.26
N VAL A 16 -2.97 -5.91 -5.34
CA VAL A 16 -2.22 -4.68 -5.61
C VAL A 16 -0.93 -4.72 -4.80
N SER A 17 0.19 -4.41 -5.44
CA SER A 17 1.50 -4.33 -4.80
C SER A 17 2.30 -3.16 -5.37
N TYR A 18 3.15 -2.52 -4.57
CA TYR A 18 4.12 -1.56 -5.07
C TYR A 18 5.49 -1.76 -4.43
N GLY A 19 6.55 -1.37 -5.13
CA GLY A 19 7.92 -1.47 -4.62
C GLY A 19 8.97 -0.93 -5.60
N PRO A 20 10.25 -0.92 -5.22
CA PRO A 20 11.34 -0.46 -6.07
C PRO A 20 11.43 -1.30 -7.36
N ALA A 21 11.67 -0.64 -8.49
CA ALA A 21 11.89 -1.26 -9.79
C ALA A 21 13.36 -1.71 -9.94
N GLY A 22 13.84 -2.56 -9.02
CA GLY A 22 15.25 -2.95 -8.95
C GLY A 22 16.10 -1.94 -8.18
N ASP A 23 17.31 -1.66 -8.67
CA ASP A 23 18.33 -0.83 -7.97
C ASP A 23 18.22 0.68 -8.28
N GLY A 24 17.18 1.11 -9.00
CA GLY A 24 16.98 2.50 -9.44
C GLY A 24 16.02 3.31 -8.55
N GLU A 25 15.78 4.57 -8.95
CA GLU A 25 14.82 5.49 -8.30
C GLU A 25 13.36 5.28 -8.77
N GLU A 26 13.14 4.28 -9.64
CA GLU A 26 11.83 3.94 -10.18
C GLU A 26 11.07 2.97 -9.26
N TRP A 27 9.75 3.05 -9.31
CA TRP A 27 8.83 2.23 -8.54
C TRP A 27 7.87 1.52 -9.47
N VAL A 28 7.55 0.25 -9.17
CA VAL A 28 6.52 -0.50 -9.88
C VAL A 28 5.26 -0.52 -9.03
N LEU A 29 4.14 -0.07 -9.59
CA LEU A 29 2.78 -0.32 -9.09
C LEU A 29 2.16 -1.43 -9.95
N ALA A 30 1.93 -2.59 -9.34
CA ALA A 30 1.42 -3.77 -10.01
C ALA A 30 0.01 -4.13 -9.55
N PHE A 31 -0.80 -4.53 -10.52
CA PHE A 31 -2.17 -4.97 -10.35
C PHE A 31 -2.33 -6.40 -10.89
N THR A 32 -2.83 -7.31 -10.07
CA THR A 32 -3.22 -8.65 -10.51
C THR A 32 -4.66 -8.60 -11.01
N THR A 33 -4.85 -8.68 -12.32
CA THR A 33 -6.16 -8.62 -12.98
C THR A 33 -6.60 -10.01 -13.40
N THR A 34 -7.88 -10.15 -13.78
CA THR A 34 -8.40 -11.41 -14.36
C THR A 34 -7.71 -11.81 -15.67
N GLU A 35 -7.08 -10.86 -16.35
CA GLU A 35 -6.39 -11.04 -17.63
C GLU A 35 -4.86 -11.19 -17.48
N GLY A 36 -4.33 -11.02 -16.27
CA GLY A 36 -2.90 -11.11 -15.98
C GLY A 36 -2.38 -9.96 -15.11
N ARG A 37 -1.06 -9.87 -14.97
CA ARG A 37 -0.40 -8.82 -14.20
C ARG A 37 -0.19 -7.58 -15.06
N VAL A 38 -0.64 -6.43 -14.56
CA VAL A 38 -0.40 -5.11 -15.15
C VAL A 38 0.57 -4.34 -14.27
N GLU A 39 1.69 -3.90 -14.83
CA GLU A 39 2.71 -3.14 -14.12
C GLU A 39 2.80 -1.71 -14.68
N VAL A 40 2.83 -0.75 -13.77
CA VAL A 40 3.00 0.67 -14.07
C VAL A 40 4.29 1.13 -13.42
N VAL A 41 5.25 1.59 -14.22
CA VAL A 41 6.49 2.18 -13.72
C VAL A 41 6.24 3.66 -13.41
N LEU A 42 6.59 4.05 -12.20
CA LEU A 42 6.47 5.40 -11.68
C LEU A 42 7.88 5.92 -11.35
N GLY A 43 8.19 7.13 -11.78
CA GLY A 43 9.36 7.85 -11.27
C GLY A 43 9.15 8.28 -9.81
N GLU A 44 10.22 8.70 -9.16
CA GLU A 44 10.21 9.12 -7.75
C GLU A 44 9.15 10.20 -7.44
N GLU A 45 9.12 11.28 -8.22
CA GLU A 45 8.14 12.38 -8.02
C GLU A 45 6.69 11.89 -8.15
N THR A 46 6.40 11.07 -9.17
CA THR A 46 5.04 10.52 -9.38
C THR A 46 4.66 9.53 -8.28
N MET A 47 5.61 8.76 -7.75
CA MET A 47 5.38 7.89 -6.60
C MET A 47 5.10 8.71 -5.33
N TYR A 48 5.80 9.82 -5.13
CA TYR A 48 5.55 10.74 -4.02
C TYR A 48 4.15 11.38 -4.10
N GLU A 49 3.71 11.77 -5.30
CA GLU A 49 2.34 12.24 -5.55
C GLU A 49 1.31 11.17 -5.20
N LEU A 50 1.47 9.93 -5.72
CA LEU A 50 0.59 8.81 -5.42
C LEU A 50 0.48 8.57 -3.92
N TRP A 51 1.62 8.54 -3.23
CA TRP A 51 1.67 8.37 -1.78
C TRP A 51 0.89 9.46 -1.04
N THR A 52 1.11 10.72 -1.43
CA THR A 52 0.48 11.88 -0.80
C THR A 52 -1.03 11.89 -1.03
N GLU A 53 -1.49 11.55 -2.23
CA GLU A 53 -2.91 11.44 -2.56
C GLU A 53 -3.55 10.32 -1.73
N VAL A 54 -2.98 9.10 -1.76
CA VAL A 54 -3.54 7.94 -1.03
C VAL A 54 -3.57 8.16 0.48
N ARG A 55 -2.56 8.81 1.06
CA ARG A 55 -2.51 9.12 2.51
C ARG A 55 -3.69 9.98 2.99
N ASN A 56 -4.29 10.77 2.10
CA ASN A 56 -5.40 11.65 2.42
C ASN A 56 -6.77 11.06 2.04
N VAL A 57 -6.81 9.89 1.39
CA VAL A 57 -8.08 9.25 0.99
C VAL A 57 -8.67 8.49 2.19
N PRO A 58 -9.89 8.85 2.65
CA PRO A 58 -10.59 8.08 3.68
C PRO A 58 -10.92 6.69 3.15
N TRP A 59 -10.76 5.68 4.00
CA TRP A 59 -11.06 4.30 3.61
C TRP A 59 -12.55 4.15 3.22
N PRO A 60 -12.89 3.36 2.20
CA PRO A 60 -14.27 3.25 1.71
C PRO A 60 -15.29 2.78 2.75
N ASN A 61 -14.86 1.99 3.75
CA ASN A 61 -15.71 1.55 4.86
C ASN A 61 -15.55 2.48 6.08
N ALA A 62 -16.34 3.56 6.07
CA ALA A 62 -16.37 4.60 7.10
C ALA A 62 -16.71 4.11 8.52
N THR A 63 -17.30 2.92 8.68
CA THR A 63 -17.71 2.37 9.99
C THR A 63 -16.54 2.11 10.94
N HIS A 64 -15.32 1.94 10.41
CA HIS A 64 -14.10 1.80 11.20
C HIS A 64 -13.33 3.12 11.37
N HIS A 65 -13.81 4.25 10.83
CA HIS A 65 -13.10 5.53 10.85
C HIS A 65 -13.59 6.42 11.99
N THR A 66 -13.19 6.08 13.22
CA THR A 66 -13.17 7.07 14.30
C THR A 66 -11.88 7.89 14.19
N GLU A 67 -11.93 9.15 14.61
CA GLU A 67 -10.73 10.01 14.71
C GLU A 67 -9.66 9.36 15.60
N GLU A 68 -10.10 8.70 16.69
CA GLU A 68 -9.24 7.97 17.61
C GLU A 68 -8.51 6.82 16.93
N ARG A 69 -9.22 5.97 16.17
CA ARG A 69 -8.58 4.88 15.43
C ARG A 69 -7.60 5.43 14.39
N SER A 70 -7.96 6.51 13.70
CA SER A 70 -7.09 7.15 12.70
C SER A 70 -5.80 7.69 13.34
N ARG A 71 -5.90 8.25 14.55
CA ARG A 71 -4.74 8.68 15.34
C ARG A 71 -3.89 7.47 15.77
N LEU A 72 -4.49 6.39 16.26
CA LEU A 72 -3.77 5.19 16.68
C LEU A 72 -3.02 4.53 15.50
N VAL A 73 -3.68 4.38 14.35
CA VAL A 73 -3.05 3.88 13.12
C VAL A 73 -1.85 4.75 12.73
N ARG A 74 -1.99 6.08 12.79
CA ARG A 74 -0.87 7.00 12.49
C ARG A 74 0.31 6.82 13.45
N GLN A 75 0.04 6.60 14.75
CA GLN A 75 1.08 6.34 15.74
C GLN A 75 1.80 5.02 15.47
N VAL A 76 1.06 3.95 15.13
CA VAL A 76 1.63 2.65 14.76
C VAL A 76 2.52 2.76 13.53
N VAL A 77 2.05 3.42 12.46
CA VAL A 77 2.85 3.62 11.24
C VAL A 77 4.13 4.41 11.54
N HIS A 78 4.04 5.47 12.35
CA HIS A 78 5.21 6.26 12.70
C HIS A 78 6.23 5.45 13.52
N ALA A 79 5.76 4.66 14.48
CA ALA A 79 6.63 3.77 15.26
C ALA A 79 7.27 2.70 14.39
N ALA A 80 6.51 2.08 13.47
CA ALA A 80 6.99 1.05 12.57
C ALA A 80 8.12 1.56 11.63
N ASN A 81 8.03 2.79 11.14
CA ASN A 81 9.06 3.37 10.27
C ASN A 81 10.42 3.56 10.95
N GLY A 82 10.49 3.56 12.28
CA GLY A 82 11.73 3.71 13.04
C GLY A 82 12.15 2.47 13.82
N ALA A 83 11.38 1.37 13.72
CA ALA A 83 11.65 0.14 14.44
C ALA A 83 12.66 -0.75 13.68
N ASP A 84 13.42 -1.54 14.43
CA ASP A 84 14.22 -2.62 13.87
C ASP A 84 13.37 -3.86 13.57
N GLU A 85 13.96 -4.85 12.89
CA GLU A 85 13.24 -6.04 12.44
C GLU A 85 12.64 -6.86 13.58
N ASP A 86 13.31 -6.92 14.73
CA ASP A 86 12.81 -7.62 15.92
C ASP A 86 11.60 -6.91 16.52
N GLY A 87 11.65 -5.57 16.64
CA GLY A 87 10.54 -4.75 17.10
C GLY A 87 9.32 -4.83 16.16
N LEU A 88 9.55 -4.92 14.85
CA LEU A 88 8.48 -5.13 13.88
C LEU A 88 7.81 -6.50 14.04
N ARG A 89 8.58 -7.58 14.24
CA ARG A 89 8.02 -8.93 14.45
C ARG A 89 7.20 -9.00 15.74
N GLU A 90 7.67 -8.39 16.83
CA GLU A 90 6.91 -8.33 18.08
C GLU A 90 5.60 -7.54 17.92
N ALA A 91 5.65 -6.40 17.23
CA ALA A 91 4.46 -5.60 16.96
C ALA A 91 3.43 -6.36 16.11
N LEU A 92 3.87 -7.08 15.06
CA LEU A 92 3.00 -7.91 14.23
C LEU A 92 2.35 -9.04 15.04
N ALA A 93 3.12 -9.72 15.91
CA ALA A 93 2.60 -10.74 16.80
C ALA A 93 1.55 -10.18 17.78
N ALA A 94 1.79 -9.01 18.36
CA ALA A 94 0.85 -8.32 19.25
C ALA A 94 -0.45 -7.91 18.53
N LEU A 95 -0.37 -7.60 17.24
CA LEU A 95 -1.52 -7.32 16.37
C LEU A 95 -2.22 -8.59 15.86
N GLY A 96 -1.71 -9.78 16.20
CA GLY A 96 -2.27 -11.07 15.79
C GLY A 96 -2.00 -11.46 14.35
N VAL A 97 -1.05 -10.80 13.68
CA VAL A 97 -0.56 -11.18 12.35
C VAL A 97 0.40 -12.36 12.54
N ARG A 98 0.15 -13.49 11.88
CA ARG A 98 1.03 -14.66 11.89
C ARG A 98 1.80 -14.72 10.59
N ASP A 99 3.11 -14.94 10.68
CA ASP A 99 3.94 -15.28 9.53
C ASP A 99 3.48 -16.64 8.97
N GLU A 100 3.12 -16.67 7.69
CA GLU A 100 2.94 -17.90 6.90
C GLU A 100 4.27 -18.31 6.24
#